data_AF-A0A4Y3L4L4-F1
#
_entry.id   AF-A0A4Y3L4L4-F1
#
_cell.length_a   1.000
_cell.length_b   1.000
_cell.length_c   1.000
_cell.angle_alpha   90.00
_cell.angle_beta   90.00
_cell.angle_gamma   90.00
#
_symmetry.space_group_name_H-M   'P 1'
#
loop_
_entity.id
_entity.type
_entity.pdbx_description
1 polymer ?
#
loop_
_entity_poly.entity_id
_entity_poly.type
_entity_poly.pdbx_seq_one_letter_code
_entity_poly.pdbx_strand_id
1 'polypeptide(L)'
;MANELNIKGPHAPTEGRAARRLHQAIELGHLEDLTGILVRGGPRYLVTFMTSQTGGRLRSATVVSVTNQSKQTNRVTVSWFQGFSDDSSPVGQSTFSIPPDFTVDFATRSLPSEVTVTNSVPAPELTFDEGRGLVSSMYPEIGVSARVYYARGDDDLDLVAVTDSKVVRIDQGNAGD
;
A
#
# COMPACT_ATOMS: atom_id res chain seq x y z
N MET A 1 -1.95 7.76 -17.02
CA MET A 1 -0.53 8.16 -16.92
C MET A 1 0.12 7.19 -15.97
N ALA A 2 1.22 6.55 -16.35
CA ALA A 2 1.92 5.62 -15.46
C ALA A 2 2.41 6.41 -14.23
N ASN A 3 2.04 5.97 -13.03
CA ASN A 3 2.56 6.58 -11.80
C ASN A 3 4.06 6.28 -11.73
N GLU A 4 4.89 7.24 -12.15
CA GLU A 4 6.33 7.18 -11.95
C GLU A 4 6.60 7.04 -10.45
N LEU A 5 7.39 6.04 -10.08
CA LEU A 5 7.79 5.84 -8.70
C LEU A 5 8.38 7.13 -8.13
N ASN A 6 7.83 7.62 -7.01
CA ASN A 6 8.37 8.82 -6.37
C ASN A 6 9.67 8.52 -5.62
N ILE A 7 10.81 8.61 -6.32
CA ILE A 7 12.17 8.33 -5.82
C ILE A 7 12.65 9.39 -4.81
N LYS A 8 11.93 10.51 -4.62
CA LYS A 8 12.34 11.62 -3.73
C LYS A 8 11.69 11.63 -2.35
N GLY A 9 10.92 10.60 -2.01
CA GLY A 9 10.25 10.52 -0.72
C GLY A 9 11.20 10.31 0.48
N PRO A 10 10.79 10.64 1.73
CA PRO A 10 11.59 10.45 2.96
C PRO A 10 12.13 9.03 3.20
N HIS A 11 11.57 8.01 2.55
CA HIS A 11 12.00 6.61 2.65
C HIS A 11 12.92 6.15 1.52
N ALA A 12 13.26 7.03 0.58
CA ALA A 12 14.23 6.69 -0.46
C ALA A 12 15.61 6.41 0.19
N PRO A 13 16.26 5.29 -0.15
CA PRO A 13 17.56 4.95 0.43
C PRO A 13 18.60 6.00 0.07
N THR A 14 19.15 6.66 1.10
CA THR A 14 20.22 7.67 0.96
C THR A 14 21.61 7.04 0.92
N GLU A 15 21.76 5.79 1.37
CA GLU A 15 23.03 5.07 1.36
C GLU A 15 23.42 4.59 -0.05
N GLY A 16 24.68 4.81 -0.45
CA GLY A 16 25.15 4.58 -1.82
C GLY A 16 24.95 3.15 -2.34
N ARG A 17 24.97 2.12 -1.48
CA ARG A 17 24.74 0.73 -1.91
C ARG A 17 23.26 0.40 -2.10
N ALA A 18 22.39 0.93 -1.24
CA ALA A 18 20.95 0.74 -1.34
C ALA A 18 20.36 1.58 -2.48
N ALA A 19 20.82 2.82 -2.66
CA ALA A 19 20.45 3.68 -3.78
C ALA A 19 20.80 3.05 -5.14
N ARG A 20 22.01 2.47 -5.29
CA ARG A 20 22.39 1.75 -6.52
C ARG A 20 21.51 0.54 -6.82
N ARG A 21 21.14 -0.23 -5.79
CA ARG A 21 20.22 -1.37 -5.94
C ARG A 21 18.84 -0.90 -6.39
N LEU A 22 18.34 0.21 -5.84
CA LEU A 22 17.07 0.81 -6.25
C LEU A 22 17.11 1.23 -7.73
N HIS A 23 18.15 1.98 -8.14
CA HIS A 23 18.30 2.42 -9.53
C HIS A 23 18.38 1.24 -10.49
N GLN A 24 19.19 0.22 -10.15
CA GLN A 24 19.29 -0.99 -10.95
C GLN A 24 17.95 -1.73 -11.04
N ALA A 25 17.17 -1.79 -9.96
CA ALA A 25 15.86 -2.44 -9.99
C ALA A 25 14.85 -1.68 -10.86
N ILE A 26 14.92 -0.34 -10.91
CA ILE A 26 14.12 0.49 -11.80
C ILE A 26 14.55 0.27 -13.25
N GLU A 27 15.85 0.32 -13.54
CA GLU A 27 16.41 0.12 -14.89
C GLU A 27 16.06 -1.26 -15.47
N LEU A 28 16.01 -2.29 -14.62
CA LEU A 28 15.68 -3.66 -15.01
C LEU A 28 14.16 -3.94 -15.08
N GLY A 29 13.30 -2.96 -14.78
CA GLY A 29 11.84 -3.15 -14.74
C GLY A 29 11.37 -4.07 -13.60
N HIS A 30 12.21 -4.26 -12.57
CA HIS A 30 11.87 -5.07 -11.40
C HIS A 30 11.01 -4.31 -10.38
N LEU A 31 10.79 -3.02 -10.60
CA LEU A 31 10.09 -2.12 -9.70
C LEU A 31 9.10 -1.28 -10.53
N GLU A 32 7.97 -1.89 -10.84
CA GLU A 32 6.94 -1.39 -11.76
C GLU A 32 5.55 -1.51 -11.14
N ASP A 33 4.67 -0.56 -11.48
CA ASP A 33 3.23 -0.67 -11.26
C ASP A 33 2.64 -1.62 -12.31
N LEU A 34 1.97 -2.67 -11.84
CA LEU A 34 1.40 -3.72 -12.69
C LEU A 34 -0.11 -3.83 -12.51
N THR A 35 -0.78 -2.68 -12.36
CA THR A 35 -2.24 -2.55 -12.15
C THR A 35 -3.03 -3.51 -13.07
N GLY A 36 -4.00 -4.23 -12.50
CA GLY A 36 -4.92 -5.10 -13.25
C GLY A 36 -4.54 -6.59 -13.37
N ILE A 37 -3.36 -7.00 -12.89
CA ILE A 37 -2.99 -8.42 -12.85
C ILE A 37 -3.09 -8.94 -11.41
N LEU A 38 -3.95 -9.95 -11.21
CA LEU A 38 -4.12 -10.63 -9.93
C LEU A 38 -2.98 -11.61 -9.65
N VAL A 39 -2.39 -11.49 -8.46
CA VAL A 39 -1.48 -12.49 -7.91
C VAL A 39 -2.30 -13.63 -7.30
N ARG A 40 -2.22 -14.83 -7.87
CA ARG A 40 -2.80 -16.05 -7.29
C ARG A 40 -1.70 -16.85 -6.59
N GLY A 41 -1.87 -17.15 -5.29
CA GLY A 41 -1.18 -18.30 -4.65
C GLY A 41 -0.33 -18.06 -3.40
N GLY A 42 -0.16 -16.83 -2.88
CA GLY A 42 0.57 -16.58 -1.63
C GLY A 42 -0.32 -16.27 -0.42
N PRO A 43 0.28 -16.09 0.79
CA PRO A 43 -0.45 -15.70 1.98
C PRO A 43 -1.15 -14.38 1.75
N ARG A 44 -2.35 -14.29 2.29
CA ARG A 44 -3.18 -13.10 2.17
C ARG A 44 -3.27 -12.43 3.52
N TYR A 45 -3.05 -11.13 3.56
CA TYR A 45 -3.24 -10.33 4.76
C TYR A 45 -4.48 -9.47 4.59
N LEU A 46 -5.38 -9.54 5.56
CA LEU A 46 -6.53 -8.68 5.67
C LEU A 46 -6.16 -7.46 6.51
N VAL A 47 -6.37 -6.28 5.93
CA VAL A 47 -6.16 -5.00 6.58
C VAL A 47 -7.52 -4.33 6.72
N THR A 48 -7.89 -3.94 7.93
CA THR A 48 -9.06 -3.05 8.11
C THR A 48 -8.67 -1.64 7.71
N PHE A 49 -9.46 -0.99 6.87
CA PHE A 49 -9.22 0.41 6.53
C PHE A 49 -10.46 1.26 6.82
N MET A 50 -10.22 2.44 7.35
CA MET A 50 -11.24 3.41 7.69
C MET A 50 -11.41 4.44 6.59
N THR A 51 -12.58 5.07 6.61
CA THR A 51 -13.08 6.15 5.75
C THR A 51 -12.02 6.87 4.94
N SER A 52 -11.99 6.66 3.64
CA SER A 52 -11.13 7.44 2.75
C SER A 52 -11.92 8.64 2.25
N GLN A 53 -12.30 9.58 3.13
CA GLN A 53 -13.05 10.76 2.70
C GLN A 53 -12.12 11.77 2.03
N THR A 54 -12.46 12.20 0.81
CA THR A 54 -11.80 13.28 0.07
C THR A 54 -12.47 14.64 0.25
N GLY A 55 -13.67 14.67 0.85
CA GLY A 55 -14.41 15.88 1.20
C GLY A 55 -14.94 15.81 2.63
N GLY A 56 -14.64 16.82 3.45
CA GLY A 56 -15.01 16.86 4.86
C GLY A 56 -13.99 17.61 5.72
N ARG A 57 -14.37 17.94 6.96
CA ARG A 57 -13.48 18.65 7.90
C ARG A 57 -12.31 17.77 8.38
N LEU A 58 -12.48 16.46 8.32
CA LEU A 58 -11.47 15.47 8.62
C LEU A 58 -11.46 14.49 7.46
N ARG A 59 -10.29 14.29 6.87
CA ARG A 59 -10.06 13.39 5.75
C ARG A 59 -9.14 12.29 6.25
N SER A 60 -9.23 11.11 5.65
CA SER A 60 -8.32 10.02 6.01
C SER A 60 -7.87 9.24 4.81
N ALA A 61 -6.73 8.59 4.96
CA ALA A 61 -6.15 7.71 3.96
C ALA A 61 -5.51 6.55 4.71
N THR A 62 -5.78 5.33 4.24
CA THR A 62 -5.10 4.15 4.76
C THR A 62 -3.93 3.82 3.87
N VAL A 63 -2.77 3.64 4.49
CA VAL A 63 -1.52 3.25 3.84
C VAL A 63 -1.12 1.88 4.34
N VAL A 64 -0.92 0.96 3.41
CA VAL A 64 -0.42 -0.38 3.64
C VAL A 64 1.01 -0.43 3.13
N SER A 65 1.95 -0.57 4.05
CA SER A 65 3.37 -0.73 3.72
C SER A 65 3.69 -2.22 3.65
N VAL A 66 4.23 -2.65 2.51
CA VAL A 66 4.63 -4.03 2.29
C VAL A 66 6.13 -4.09 2.06
N THR A 67 6.82 -4.85 2.91
CA THR A 67 8.26 -5.11 2.81
C THR A 67 8.49 -6.49 2.24
N ASN A 68 9.24 -6.61 1.15
CA ASN A 68 9.63 -7.91 0.62
C ASN A 68 10.82 -8.48 1.40
N GLN A 69 10.60 -9.56 2.12
CA GLN A 69 11.61 -10.28 2.89
C GLN A 69 12.12 -11.53 2.16
N SER A 70 11.58 -11.81 0.97
CA SER A 70 12.08 -12.89 0.11
C SER A 70 13.38 -12.48 -0.57
N LYS A 71 14.19 -13.47 -0.98
CA LYS A 71 15.44 -13.24 -1.73
C LYS A 71 15.21 -12.91 -3.21
N GLN A 72 13.95 -12.89 -3.66
CA GLN A 72 13.58 -12.66 -5.06
C GLN A 72 12.68 -11.43 -5.18
N THR A 73 12.56 -10.85 -6.37
CA THR A 73 11.52 -9.84 -6.60
C THR A 73 10.15 -10.47 -6.35
N ASN A 74 9.36 -9.85 -5.48
CA ASN A 74 8.05 -10.34 -5.10
C ASN A 74 6.98 -9.41 -5.63
N ARG A 75 6.03 -9.99 -6.35
CA ARG A 75 4.89 -9.25 -6.86
C ARG A 75 3.81 -9.20 -5.81
N VAL A 76 3.41 -7.99 -5.43
CA VAL A 76 2.42 -7.74 -4.38
C VAL A 76 1.26 -6.98 -4.97
N THR A 77 0.05 -7.40 -4.62
CA THR A 77 -1.21 -6.75 -4.96
C THR A 77 -1.94 -6.37 -3.69
N VAL A 78 -2.43 -5.14 -3.63
CA VAL A 78 -3.40 -4.70 -2.62
C VAL A 78 -4.74 -4.45 -3.30
N SER A 79 -5.73 -5.28 -2.98
CA SER A 79 -7.11 -5.16 -3.45
C SER A 79 -7.97 -4.57 -2.35
N TRP A 80 -8.70 -3.51 -2.66
CA TRP A 80 -9.55 -2.78 -1.74
C TRP A 80 -11.01 -3.12 -1.99
N PHE A 81 -11.76 -3.30 -0.91
CA PHE A 81 -13.17 -3.69 -0.91
C PHE A 81 -13.96 -2.74 -0.04
N GLN A 82 -15.16 -2.38 -0.48
CA GLN A 82 -16.11 -1.65 0.36
C GLN A 82 -16.67 -2.60 1.44
N GLY A 83 -17.11 -2.06 2.58
CA GLY A 83 -17.91 -2.83 3.53
C GLY A 83 -19.08 -3.56 2.84
N PHE A 84 -19.41 -4.76 3.32
CA PHE A 84 -20.46 -5.62 2.76
C PHE A 84 -20.26 -6.13 1.32
N SER A 85 -19.04 -6.06 0.76
CA SER A 85 -18.71 -6.73 -0.51
C SER A 85 -17.90 -8.01 -0.32
N ASP A 86 -18.13 -8.99 -1.20
CA ASP A 86 -17.33 -10.23 -1.25
C ASP A 86 -15.97 -10.02 -1.95
N ASP A 87 -15.13 -11.06 -1.93
CA ASP A 87 -13.78 -11.04 -2.51
C ASP A 87 -13.78 -10.96 -4.06
N SER A 88 -14.93 -11.10 -4.72
CA SER A 88 -15.01 -11.17 -6.18
C SER A 88 -15.00 -9.80 -6.85
N SER A 89 -15.30 -8.74 -6.09
CA SER A 89 -15.56 -7.40 -6.64
C SER A 89 -14.77 -6.32 -5.90
N PRO A 90 -13.44 -6.24 -6.07
CA PRO A 90 -12.67 -5.14 -5.52
C PRO A 90 -13.09 -3.81 -6.16
N VAL A 91 -13.21 -2.77 -5.35
CA VAL A 91 -13.54 -1.40 -5.80
C VAL A 91 -12.30 -0.63 -6.26
N GLY A 92 -11.12 -1.10 -5.88
CA GLY A 92 -9.85 -0.61 -6.39
C GLY A 92 -8.75 -1.63 -6.15
N GLN A 93 -7.74 -1.64 -7.00
CA GLN A 93 -6.60 -2.52 -6.85
C GLN A 93 -5.35 -1.80 -7.30
N SER A 94 -4.25 -2.09 -6.62
CA SER A 94 -2.94 -1.76 -7.14
C SER A 94 -1.96 -2.92 -6.97
N THR A 95 -0.98 -2.99 -7.86
CA THR A 95 0.01 -4.07 -7.90
C THR A 95 1.40 -3.50 -8.12
N PHE A 96 2.38 -3.99 -7.39
CA PHE A 96 3.77 -3.56 -7.52
C PHE A 96 4.73 -4.76 -7.51
N SER A 97 5.81 -4.66 -8.28
CA SER A 97 6.97 -5.55 -8.13
C SER A 97 7.93 -4.96 -7.10
N ILE A 98 8.19 -5.68 -6.02
CA ILE A 98 9.03 -5.22 -4.91
C ILE A 98 10.32 -6.04 -4.87
N PRO A 99 11.51 -5.45 -5.08
CA PRO A 99 12.79 -6.15 -4.94
C PRO A 99 13.06 -6.61 -3.50
N PRO A 100 14.01 -7.54 -3.29
CA PRO A 100 14.41 -7.97 -1.94
C PRO A 100 14.84 -6.81 -1.05
N ASP A 101 14.40 -6.81 0.20
CA ASP A 101 14.70 -5.81 1.24
C ASP A 101 14.13 -4.40 0.99
N PHE A 102 13.20 -4.25 0.05
CA PHE A 102 12.51 -2.98 -0.20
C PHE A 102 11.09 -2.97 0.37
N THR A 103 10.63 -1.78 0.73
CA THR A 103 9.27 -1.48 1.18
C THR A 103 8.57 -0.60 0.16
N VAL A 104 7.30 -0.89 -0.11
CA VAL A 104 6.43 -0.09 -0.98
C VAL A 104 5.13 0.22 -0.25
N ASP A 105 4.68 1.47 -0.34
CA ASP A 105 3.48 1.99 0.29
C ASP A 105 2.30 2.04 -0.70
N PHE A 106 1.24 1.32 -0.37
CA PHE A 106 -0.03 1.29 -1.09
C PHE A 106 -1.08 2.09 -0.33
N ALA A 107 -1.63 3.14 -0.91
CA ALA A 107 -2.59 4.01 -0.24
C ALA A 107 -3.97 3.98 -0.90
N THR A 108 -5.01 4.23 -0.13
CA THR A 108 -6.39 4.34 -0.64
C THR A 108 -6.62 5.59 -1.49
N ARG A 109 -5.83 6.64 -1.23
CA ARG A 109 -5.77 7.91 -1.98
C ARG A 109 -4.38 8.52 -1.82
N SER A 110 -4.05 9.50 -2.66
CA SER A 110 -2.80 10.25 -2.54
C SER A 110 -2.78 11.07 -1.25
N LEU A 111 -1.61 11.12 -0.62
CA LEU A 111 -1.29 12.02 0.50
C LEU A 111 -0.09 12.89 0.12
N PRO A 112 0.02 14.11 0.68
CA PRO A 112 1.21 14.92 0.52
C PRO A 112 2.46 14.19 1.00
N SER A 113 3.57 14.36 0.27
CA SER A 113 4.84 13.69 0.55
C SER A 113 5.46 14.06 1.91
N GLU A 114 5.06 15.21 2.45
CA GLU A 114 5.40 15.72 3.77
C GLU A 114 4.78 14.90 4.90
N VAL A 115 3.66 14.21 4.62
CA VAL A 115 2.96 13.32 5.56
C VAL A 115 3.46 11.89 5.42
N THR A 116 3.38 11.35 4.20
CA THR A 116 3.84 9.99 3.87
C THR A 116 4.03 9.86 2.37
N VAL A 117 4.91 8.95 1.95
CA VAL A 117 5.07 8.63 0.54
C VAL A 117 4.02 7.60 0.16
N THR A 118 3.18 7.91 -0.82
CA THR A 118 2.27 6.92 -1.41
C THR A 118 2.86 6.49 -2.74
N ASN A 119 3.45 5.29 -2.80
CA ASN A 119 4.03 4.79 -4.05
C ASN A 119 2.95 4.34 -5.03
N SER A 120 1.83 3.87 -4.51
CA SER A 120 0.79 3.27 -5.33
C SER A 120 -0.60 3.56 -4.79
N VAL A 121 -1.47 4.07 -5.66
CA VAL A 121 -2.84 4.47 -5.34
C VAL A 121 -3.75 3.88 -6.41
N PRO A 122 -4.88 3.25 -6.05
CA PRO A 122 -5.82 2.74 -7.05
C PRO A 122 -6.41 3.91 -7.87
N ALA A 123 -6.74 3.64 -9.13
CA ALA A 123 -7.43 4.58 -10.01
C ALA A 123 -8.83 4.03 -10.34
N PRO A 124 -9.93 4.71 -9.94
CA PRO A 124 -9.96 5.97 -9.18
C PRO A 124 -9.54 5.79 -7.71
N GLU A 125 -9.15 6.90 -7.07
CA GLU A 125 -8.92 6.92 -5.63
C GLU A 125 -10.20 6.56 -4.87
N LEU A 126 -10.04 5.98 -3.69
CA LEU A 126 -11.18 5.51 -2.90
C LEU A 126 -11.73 6.66 -2.05
N THR A 127 -13.05 6.86 -2.12
CA THR A 127 -13.75 8.00 -1.49
C THR A 127 -14.79 7.61 -0.43
N PHE A 128 -14.91 6.33 -0.08
CA PHE A 128 -16.01 5.79 0.75
C PHE A 128 -15.62 5.49 2.21
N ASP A 129 -16.62 5.16 3.03
CA ASP A 129 -16.57 5.25 4.49
C ASP A 129 -15.82 4.14 5.23
N GLU A 130 -15.77 2.90 4.76
CA GLU A 130 -14.97 1.84 5.40
C GLU A 130 -14.92 0.59 4.53
N GLY A 131 -13.94 -0.27 4.82
CA GLY A 131 -13.84 -1.56 4.17
C GLY A 131 -12.63 -2.35 4.60
N ARG A 132 -12.14 -3.18 3.68
CA ARG A 132 -10.96 -4.02 3.90
C ARG A 132 -10.02 -4.01 2.70
N GLY A 133 -8.73 -4.02 3.00
CA GLY A 133 -7.66 -4.27 2.04
C GLY A 133 -7.22 -5.72 2.13
N LEU A 134 -7.00 -6.35 0.98
CA LEU A 134 -6.45 -7.69 0.85
C LEU A 134 -5.07 -7.58 0.21
N VAL A 135 -4.03 -7.85 0.99
CA VAL A 135 -2.65 -7.91 0.49
C VAL A 135 -2.38 -9.34 0.04
N SER A 136 -2.05 -9.52 -1.22
CA SER A 136 -1.66 -10.80 -1.81
C SER A 136 -0.26 -10.68 -2.39
N SER A 137 0.57 -11.70 -2.21
CA SER A 137 1.93 -11.74 -2.77
C SER A 137 2.21 -13.04 -3.52
N MET A 138 3.23 -13.03 -4.37
CA MET A 138 3.68 -14.22 -5.08
C MET A 138 4.46 -15.15 -4.15
N TYR A 139 5.32 -14.57 -3.31
CA TYR A 139 6.07 -15.28 -2.27
C TYR A 139 5.58 -14.92 -0.87
N PRO A 140 5.57 -15.86 0.08
CA PRO A 140 5.03 -15.65 1.42
C PRO A 140 5.85 -14.74 2.33
N GLU A 141 7.13 -14.56 2.04
CA GLU A 141 8.05 -13.77 2.86
C GLU A 141 7.84 -12.28 2.62
N ILE A 142 6.77 -11.75 3.21
CA ILE A 142 6.47 -10.31 3.25
C ILE A 142 6.17 -9.87 4.68
N GLY A 143 6.66 -8.68 5.05
CA GLY A 143 6.17 -7.93 6.20
C GLY A 143 5.06 -6.98 5.75
N VAL A 144 3.95 -6.94 6.49
CA VAL A 144 2.82 -6.03 6.22
C VAL A 144 2.57 -5.18 7.45
N SER A 145 2.50 -3.87 7.25
CA SER A 145 2.01 -2.92 8.25
C SER A 145 0.96 -2.01 7.63
N ALA A 146 0.03 -1.51 8.42
CA ALA A 146 -1.03 -0.66 7.92
C ALA A 146 -1.32 0.47 8.90
N ARG A 147 -1.46 1.69 8.38
CA ARG A 147 -1.73 2.90 9.15
C ARG A 147 -2.86 3.70 8.52
N VAL A 148 -3.68 4.32 9.35
CA VAL A 148 -4.65 5.32 8.93
C VAL A 148 -4.12 6.69 9.32
N TYR A 149 -3.96 7.55 8.33
CA TYR A 149 -3.63 8.95 8.52
C TYR A 149 -4.91 9.77 8.52
N TYR A 150 -5.05 10.67 9.49
CA TYR A 150 -6.15 11.63 9.56
C TYR A 150 -5.58 13.02 9.30
N ALA A 151 -6.03 13.67 8.24
CA ALA A 151 -5.59 14.99 7.82
C ALA A 151 -6.77 15.99 7.81
N ARG A 152 -6.43 17.28 7.87
CA ARG A 152 -7.36 18.39 7.72
C ARG A 152 -6.86 19.34 6.64
N GLY A 153 -7.80 20.12 6.09
CA GLY A 153 -7.55 21.11 5.06
C GLY A 153 -7.82 20.54 3.67
N ASP A 154 -7.93 21.44 2.70
CA ASP A 154 -8.24 21.07 1.32
C ASP A 154 -7.07 20.33 0.64
N ASP A 155 -5.85 20.54 1.16
CA ASP A 155 -4.60 19.95 0.65
C ASP A 155 -4.01 18.85 1.55
N ASP A 156 -4.72 18.40 2.59
CA ASP A 156 -4.26 17.37 3.54
C ASP A 156 -2.92 17.68 4.26
N LEU A 157 -2.52 18.95 4.33
CA LEU A 157 -1.25 19.37 4.93
C LEU A 157 -1.23 19.29 6.46
N ASP A 158 -2.40 19.39 7.11
CA ASP A 158 -2.50 19.34 8.56
C ASP A 158 -2.74 17.91 9.04
N LEU A 159 -1.67 17.18 9.41
CA LEU A 159 -1.79 15.86 10.03
C LEU A 159 -2.35 15.99 11.45
N VAL A 160 -3.51 15.38 11.69
CA VAL A 160 -4.24 15.43 12.97
C VAL A 160 -3.90 14.23 13.84
N ALA A 161 -3.86 13.03 13.26
CA ALA A 161 -3.59 11.79 13.97
C ALA A 161 -3.11 10.68 13.03
N VAL A 162 -2.47 9.67 13.60
CA VAL A 162 -2.11 8.41 12.94
C VAL A 162 -2.52 7.26 13.85
N THR A 163 -3.15 6.23 13.31
CA THR A 163 -3.50 5.01 14.03
C THR A 163 -3.03 3.78 13.27
N ASP A 164 -2.57 2.75 13.96
CA ASP A 164 -2.27 1.47 13.32
C ASP A 164 -3.57 0.69 13.05
N SER A 165 -3.67 0.16 11.83
CA SER A 165 -4.75 -0.74 11.44
C SER A 165 -4.40 -2.17 11.82
N LYS A 166 -5.41 -2.95 12.20
CA LYS A 166 -5.23 -4.38 12.41
C LYS A 166 -4.85 -5.07 11.10
N VAL A 167 -3.85 -5.95 11.18
CA VAL A 167 -3.40 -6.80 10.09
C VAL A 167 -3.57 -8.25 10.51
N VAL A 168 -4.33 -9.02 9.76
CA VAL A 168 -4.60 -10.44 10.07
C VAL A 168 -4.15 -11.29 8.89
N ARG A 169 -3.35 -12.32 9.15
CA ARG A 169 -3.03 -13.33 8.13
C ARG A 169 -4.23 -14.25 7.95
N ILE A 170 -4.76 -14.30 6.73
CA ILE A 170 -5.87 -15.18 6.36
C ILE A 170 -5.43 -16.64 6.58
N ASP A 171 -6.40 -17.47 6.99
CA ASP A 171 -6.24 -18.89 7.31
C ASP A 171 -5.42 -19.22 8.56
N GLN A 172 -4.93 -18.22 9.31
CA GLN A 172 -4.25 -18.45 10.59
C GLN A 172 -5.12 -18.14 11.82
N GLY A 173 -6.36 -17.69 11.61
CA GLY A 173 -7.21 -17.16 12.67
C GLY A 173 -6.64 -15.86 13.26
N ASN A 174 -7.47 -15.11 13.99
CA ASN A 174 -6.97 -14.00 14.77
C ASN A 174 -6.58 -14.53 16.16
N ALA A 175 -5.27 -14.63 16.43
CA ALA A 175 -4.78 -15.03 17.75
C ALA A 175 -4.85 -13.89 18.79
N GLY A 176 -5.26 -12.68 18.37
CA GLY A 176 -5.06 -11.46 19.14
C GLY A 176 -3.60 -11.00 19.08
N ASP A 177 -3.41 -9.69 19.14
CA ASP A 177 -2.17 -9.11 19.69
C ASP A 177 -2.29 -9.07 21.22
#